data_AF-A0A2W6U4T2-F1
#
_entry.id   AF-A0A2W6U4T2-F1
#
_cell.length_a   1.000
_cell.length_b   1.000
_cell.length_c   1.000
_cell.angle_alpha   90.00
_cell.angle_beta   90.00
_cell.angle_gamma   90.00
#
_symmetry.space_group_name_H-M   'P 1'
#
loop_
_entity.id
_entity.type
_entity.pdbx_description
1 polymer ?
#
loop_
_entity_poly.entity_id
_entity_poly.type
_entity_poly.pdbx_seq_one_letter_code
_entity_poly.pdbx_strand_id
1 'polypeptide(L)'
;MTTLGTKLTRLRKNKGYSQQELADKLGVSQPAYHKWETDDVKPDLETLLKVSQVLEVDLNDLTEDYNSLIQNSQFKGSNIVGNHQPVINMNSPELMNQLLKNQEQITQILMTQNKLIETFVEKINNSK
;
A
#
# COMPACT_ATOMS: atom_id res chain seq x y z
N MET A 1 1.34 6.80 -10.42
CA MET A 1 1.99 6.28 -9.20
C MET A 1 2.04 7.41 -8.18
N THR A 2 1.61 7.17 -6.94
CA THR A 2 1.74 8.14 -5.84
C THR A 2 3.11 8.01 -5.22
N THR A 3 4.04 8.88 -5.61
CA THR A 3 5.40 8.91 -5.06
C THR A 3 5.45 9.55 -3.67
N LEU A 4 6.54 9.35 -2.93
CA LEU A 4 6.79 10.00 -1.65
C LEU A 4 6.61 11.53 -1.73
N GLY A 5 7.17 12.17 -2.75
CA GLY A 5 7.08 13.63 -2.93
C GLY A 5 5.64 14.14 -3.08
N THR A 6 4.82 13.41 -3.86
CA THR A 6 3.39 13.74 -3.99
C THR A 6 2.62 13.55 -2.68
N LYS A 7 2.97 12.54 -1.87
CA LYS A 7 2.38 12.34 -0.53
C LYS A 7 2.76 13.45 0.42
N LEU A 8 4.04 13.83 0.49
CA LEU A 8 4.52 14.93 1.33
C LEU A 8 3.82 16.24 0.98
N THR A 9 3.71 16.54 -0.31
CA THR A 9 2.98 17.72 -0.80
C THR A 9 1.53 17.74 -0.31
N ARG A 10 0.83 16.61 -0.38
CA ARG A 10 -0.55 16.48 0.06
C ARG A 10 -0.68 16.67 1.58
N LEU A 11 0.16 15.99 2.37
CA LEU A 11 0.13 16.05 3.82
C LEU A 11 0.45 17.47 4.33
N ARG A 12 1.46 18.12 3.74
CA ARG A 12 1.81 19.50 4.05
C ARG A 12 0.64 20.45 3.81
N LYS A 13 -0.01 20.34 2.65
CA LYS A 13 -1.19 21.16 2.30
C LYS A 13 -2.37 20.90 3.23
N ASN A 14 -2.61 19.63 3.61
CA ASN A 14 -3.68 19.28 4.56
C ASN A 14 -3.46 19.90 5.95
N LYS A 15 -2.21 20.05 6.37
CA LYS A 15 -1.85 20.76 7.61
C LYS A 15 -1.77 22.29 7.45
N GLY A 16 -1.96 22.82 6.23
CA GLY A 16 -1.94 24.25 5.95
C GLY A 16 -0.54 24.89 5.94
N TYR A 17 0.52 24.10 5.88
CA TYR A 17 1.90 24.61 5.93
C TYR A 17 2.43 25.02 4.55
N SER A 18 3.20 26.09 4.49
CA SER A 18 4.11 26.39 3.38
C SER A 18 5.34 25.47 3.41
N GLN A 19 6.07 25.40 2.30
CA GLN A 19 7.33 24.64 2.25
C GLN A 19 8.36 25.17 3.26
N GLN A 20 8.40 26.49 3.45
CA GLN A 20 9.31 27.13 4.40
C GLN A 20 8.94 26.76 5.85
N GLU A 21 7.67 26.90 6.23
CA GLU A 21 7.22 26.61 7.60
C GLU A 21 7.45 25.16 7.99
N LEU A 22 7.25 24.22 7.05
CA LEU A 22 7.49 22.82 7.32
C LEU A 22 8.99 22.50 7.37
N ALA A 23 9.80 23.11 6.51
CA ALA A 23 11.26 23.00 6.57
C ALA A 23 11.81 23.52 7.91
N ASP A 24 11.31 24.66 8.39
CA ASP A 24 11.68 25.25 9.68
C ASP A 24 11.31 24.32 10.85
N LYS A 25 10.11 23.73 10.82
CA LYS A 25 9.68 22.75 11.83
C LYS A 25 10.53 21.48 11.84
N LEU A 26 11.05 21.08 10.69
CA LEU A 26 11.89 19.89 10.52
C LEU A 26 13.37 20.17 10.76
N GLY A 27 13.77 21.45 10.91
CA GLY A 27 15.16 21.86 11.08
C GLY A 27 15.99 21.65 9.81
N VAL A 28 15.38 21.71 8.62
CA VAL A 28 16.05 21.53 7.33
C VAL A 28 15.91 22.78 6.46
N SER A 29 16.73 22.88 5.42
CA SER A 29 16.61 23.99 4.48
C SER A 29 15.39 23.81 3.56
N GLN A 30 14.71 24.91 3.22
CA GLN A 30 13.57 24.89 2.29
C GLN A 30 13.92 24.25 0.93
N PRO A 31 15.11 24.46 0.34
CA PRO A 31 15.51 23.76 -0.88
C PRO A 31 15.64 22.24 -0.69
N ALA A 32 16.11 21.77 0.48
CA ALA A 32 16.17 20.34 0.76
C ALA A 32 14.77 19.73 0.83
N TYR A 33 13.85 20.40 1.53
CA TYR A 33 12.45 19.98 1.59
C TYR A 33 11.77 19.97 0.21
N HIS A 34 12.04 20.99 -0.61
CA HIS A 34 11.53 21.06 -1.99
C HIS A 34 11.96 19.85 -2.81
N LYS A 35 13.24 19.45 -2.73
CA LYS A 35 13.77 18.27 -3.44
C LYS A 35 13.09 16.97 -3.04
N TRP A 36 12.59 16.87 -1.82
CA TRP A 36 11.81 15.72 -1.38
C TRP A 36 10.41 15.73 -1.99
N GLU A 37 9.75 16.89 -2.07
CA GLU A 37 8.43 17.01 -2.70
C GLU A 37 8.47 16.73 -4.22
N THR A 38 9.60 16.99 -4.88
CA THR A 38 9.81 16.73 -6.31
C THR A 38 10.43 15.37 -6.62
N ASP A 39 10.64 14.51 -5.60
CA ASP A 39 11.29 13.20 -5.73
C ASP A 39 12.74 13.26 -6.30
N ASP A 40 13.40 14.43 -6.25
CA ASP A 40 14.77 14.63 -6.73
C ASP A 40 15.79 13.99 -5.77
N VAL A 41 15.51 14.09 -4.47
CA VAL A 41 16.31 13.49 -3.40
C VAL A 41 15.39 12.83 -2.40
N LYS A 42 15.77 11.65 -1.89
CA LYS A 42 15.04 10.99 -0.81
C LYS A 42 15.58 11.43 0.56
N PRO A 43 14.71 11.80 1.52
CA PRO A 43 15.13 12.03 2.90
C PRO A 43 15.67 10.73 3.53
N ASP A 44 16.53 10.87 4.53
CA ASP A 44 16.98 9.73 5.34
C ASP A 44 15.88 9.26 6.32
N LEU A 45 16.12 8.12 6.98
CA LEU A 45 15.15 7.53 7.90
C LEU A 45 14.89 8.42 9.12
N GLU A 46 15.92 9.09 9.65
CA GLU A 46 15.78 9.98 10.80
C GLU A 46 14.90 11.19 10.47
N THR A 47 15.10 11.76 9.29
CA THR A 47 14.30 12.85 8.74
C THR A 47 12.87 12.41 8.47
N LEU A 48 12.66 11.22 7.90
CA LEU A 48 11.32 10.68 7.71
C LEU A 48 10.58 10.48 9.03
N LEU A 49 11.27 10.06 10.09
CA LEU A 49 10.70 9.96 11.44
C LEU A 49 10.29 11.33 11.98
N LYS A 50 11.11 12.37 11.77
CA LYS A 50 10.76 13.75 12.13
C LYS A 50 9.55 14.24 11.35
N VAL A 51 9.50 13.93 10.05
CA VAL A 51 8.37 14.26 9.17
C VAL A 51 7.09 13.59 9.66
N SER A 52 7.15 12.30 10.02
CA SER A 52 6.00 11.55 10.52
C SER A 52 5.46 12.15 11.83
N GLN A 53 6.36 12.57 12.72
CA GLN A 53 5.99 13.26 13.96
C GLN A 53 5.35 14.63 13.72
N VAL A 54 5.93 15.47 12.84
CA VAL A 54 5.43 16.83 12.57
C VAL A 54 4.11 16.82 11.80
N LEU A 55 3.94 15.85 10.88
CA LEU A 55 2.72 15.71 10.10
C LEU A 55 1.67 14.83 10.78
N GLU A 56 1.99 14.22 11.93
CA GLU A 56 1.14 13.31 12.71
C GLU A 56 0.62 12.14 11.84
N VAL A 57 1.53 11.51 11.09
CA VAL A 57 1.24 10.36 10.24
C VAL A 57 2.11 9.18 10.63
N ASP A 58 1.71 7.96 10.28
CA ASP A 58 2.55 6.79 10.48
C ASP A 58 3.74 6.86 9.51
N LEU A 59 4.92 6.43 9.96
CA LEU A 59 6.10 6.30 9.10
C LEU A 59 5.84 5.31 7.94
N ASN A 60 4.98 4.32 8.17
CA ASN A 60 4.53 3.40 7.13
C ASN A 60 3.79 4.13 6.00
N ASP A 61 2.94 5.12 6.32
CA ASP A 61 2.20 5.89 5.30
C ASP A 61 3.13 6.64 4.34
N LEU A 62 4.29 7.07 4.85
CA LEU A 62 5.33 7.77 4.09
C LEU A 62 6.17 6.79 3.25
N THR A 63 6.53 5.64 3.81
CA THR A 63 7.45 4.67 3.18
C THR A 63 6.77 3.65 2.26
N GLU A 64 5.43 3.58 2.27
CA GLU A 64 4.67 2.66 1.44
C GLU A 64 4.74 2.99 -0.05
N ASP A 65 5.75 2.46 -0.74
CA ASP A 65 5.72 2.23 -2.18
C ASP A 65 5.52 0.73 -2.55
N TYR A 66 5.43 -0.21 -1.60
CA TYR A 66 5.15 -1.63 -1.89
C TYR A 66 4.46 -2.45 -0.77
N ASN A 67 3.58 -1.87 0.07
CA ASN A 67 2.74 -2.70 0.97
C ASN A 67 1.43 -3.20 0.32
N SER A 68 1.27 -3.04 -1.00
CA SER A 68 0.16 -3.63 -1.75
C SER A 68 0.34 -5.13 -2.06
N LEU A 69 1.10 -5.85 -1.23
CA LEU A 69 1.15 -7.31 -1.25
C LEU A 69 0.89 -7.85 0.17
N ILE A 70 -0.40 -8.01 0.48
CA ILE A 70 -0.93 -8.88 1.55
C ILE A 70 -0.72 -8.37 2.99
N GLN A 71 -1.50 -7.37 3.40
CA GLN A 71 -1.90 -7.23 4.81
C GLN A 71 -3.10 -8.13 5.08
N ASN A 72 -2.86 -9.43 5.28
CA ASN A 72 -3.84 -10.35 5.87
C ASN A 72 -3.09 -11.37 6.75
N SER A 73 -2.51 -10.91 7.84
CA SER A 73 -2.31 -11.78 9.01
C SER A 73 -2.10 -10.90 10.23
N GLN A 74 -3.17 -10.74 11.02
CA GLN A 74 -3.03 -10.33 12.41
C GLN A 74 -2.24 -11.42 13.15
N PHE A 75 -0.92 -11.28 13.24
CA PHE A 75 -0.11 -12.09 14.13
C PHE A 75 -0.29 -11.58 15.57
N LYS A 76 -1.30 -12.11 16.27
CA LYS A 76 -1.37 -12.03 17.73
C LYS A 76 -0.36 -12.99 18.33
N GLY A 77 0.86 -12.49 18.58
CA GLY A 77 1.80 -13.15 19.48
C GLY A 77 3.25 -13.04 19.02
N SER A 78 3.94 -11.99 19.49
CA SER A 78 5.29 -12.04 20.10
C SER A 78 6.05 -10.75 19.84
N ASN A 79 6.53 -10.12 20.92
CA ASN A 79 7.47 -9.00 20.88
C ASN A 79 8.78 -9.46 20.24
N ILE A 80 9.07 -9.08 19.00
CA ILE A 80 10.43 -9.17 18.43
C ILE A 80 10.76 -7.84 17.76
N VAL A 81 11.45 -6.98 18.52
CA VAL A 81 12.19 -5.83 18.01
C VAL A 81 13.48 -6.37 17.41
N GLY A 82 13.65 -6.26 16.09
CA GLY A 82 14.88 -6.62 15.38
C GLY A 82 14.64 -6.64 13.87
N ASN A 83 15.61 -6.16 13.09
CA ASN A 83 15.53 -6.05 11.63
C ASN A 83 15.02 -7.33 10.95
N HIS A 84 13.81 -7.31 10.39
CA HIS A 84 13.27 -8.41 9.60
C HIS A 84 13.49 -8.12 8.11
N GLN A 85 14.47 -8.79 7.52
CA GLN A 85 14.35 -9.17 6.12
C GLN A 85 13.17 -10.14 6.04
N PRO A 86 12.17 -9.92 5.15
CA PRO A 86 11.09 -10.87 4.98
C PRO A 86 11.67 -12.14 4.35
N VAL A 87 11.93 -13.16 5.17
CA VAL A 87 12.16 -14.51 4.65
C VAL A 87 10.78 -15.05 4.29
N ILE A 88 10.35 -14.81 3.06
CA ILE A 88 9.13 -15.41 2.53
C ILE A 88 9.43 -16.91 2.37
N ASN A 89 9.02 -17.70 3.37
CA ASN A 89 9.05 -19.14 3.26
C ASN A 89 7.97 -19.59 2.26
N MET A 90 8.35 -19.73 1.00
CA MET A 90 7.48 -20.15 -0.11
C MET A 90 6.90 -21.57 0.07
N ASN A 91 7.39 -22.31 1.07
CA ASN A 91 6.98 -23.69 1.38
C ASN A 91 6.02 -23.77 2.59
N SER A 92 5.34 -22.67 2.95
CA SER A 92 4.29 -22.74 3.97
C SER A 92 3.07 -23.50 3.41
N PRO A 93 2.68 -24.67 3.98
CA PRO A 93 1.49 -25.41 3.54
C PRO A 93 0.22 -24.57 3.64
N GLU A 94 0.18 -23.58 4.54
CA GLU A 94 -0.95 -22.67 4.72
C GLU A 94 -1.14 -21.74 3.51
N LEU A 95 -0.04 -21.23 2.94
CA LEU A 95 -0.10 -20.36 1.75
C LEU A 95 -0.56 -21.16 0.52
N MET A 96 -0.09 -22.41 0.39
CA MET A 96 -0.54 -23.31 -0.67
C MET A 96 -2.04 -23.58 -0.57
N ASN A 97 -2.56 -23.84 0.63
CA ASN A 97 -3.99 -24.05 0.86
C ASN A 97 -4.82 -22.80 0.57
N GLN A 98 -4.33 -21.62 0.95
CA GLN A 98 -4.99 -20.35 0.64
C GLN A 98 -5.01 -20.08 -0.87
N LEU A 99 -3.90 -20.33 -1.56
CA LEU A 99 -3.83 -20.19 -3.01
C LEU A 99 -4.80 -21.18 -3.68
N LEU A 100 -4.83 -22.43 -3.24
CA LEU A 100 -5.75 -23.45 -3.76
C LEU A 100 -7.21 -23.02 -3.59
N LYS A 101 -7.58 -22.55 -2.39
CA LYS A 101 -8.91 -22.03 -2.10
C LYS A 101 -9.30 -20.86 -3.00
N ASN A 102 -8.35 -19.94 -3.26
CA ASN A 102 -8.60 -18.82 -4.17
C ASN A 102 -8.82 -19.31 -5.62
N GLN A 103 -8.05 -20.30 -6.08
CA GLN A 103 -8.24 -20.89 -7.42
C GLN A 103 -9.59 -21.60 -7.55
N GLU A 104 -10.04 -22.30 -6.51
CA GLU A 104 -11.37 -22.92 -6.46
C GLU A 104 -12.48 -21.87 -6.58
N GLN A 105 -12.38 -20.76 -5.84
CA GLN A 105 -13.35 -19.67 -5.91
C GLN A 105 -13.44 -19.05 -7.31
N ILE A 106 -12.29 -18.78 -7.95
CA ILE A 106 -12.25 -18.26 -9.32
C ILE A 106 -12.94 -19.23 -10.28
N THR A 107 -12.68 -20.53 -10.14
CA THR A 107 -13.31 -21.57 -10.96
C THR A 107 -14.83 -21.58 -10.81
N GLN A 108 -15.34 -21.49 -9.58
CA GLN A 108 -16.79 -21.45 -9.31
C GLN A 108 -17.46 -20.23 -9.92
N ILE A 109 -16.81 -19.06 -9.84
CA ILE A 109 -17.31 -17.83 -10.46
C ILE A 109 -17.38 -18.01 -11.99
N LEU A 110 -16.33 -18.54 -12.61
CA LEU A 110 -16.28 -18.79 -14.05
C LEU A 110 -17.40 -19.74 -14.50
N MET A 111 -17.61 -20.84 -13.78
CA MET A 111 -18.67 -21.80 -14.06
C MET A 111 -20.06 -21.15 -13.95
N THR A 112 -20.27 -20.32 -12.94
CA THR A 112 -21.54 -19.60 -12.75
C THR A 112 -21.78 -18.62 -13.88
N GLN A 113 -20.74 -17.89 -14.31
CA GLN A 113 -20.83 -16.96 -15.44
C GLN A 113 -21.19 -17.69 -16.74
N ASN A 114 -20.53 -18.82 -17.04
CA ASN A 114 -20.84 -19.62 -18.23
C ASN A 114 -22.28 -20.11 -18.24
N LYS A 115 -22.77 -20.64 -17.11
CA LYS A 115 -24.17 -21.08 -16.98
C LYS A 115 -25.15 -19.92 -17.18
N LEU A 116 -24.85 -18.74 -16.62
CA LEU A 116 -25.69 -17.56 -16.79
C LEU A 116 -25.76 -17.16 -18.28
N ILE A 117 -24.62 -17.16 -18.97
CA ILE A 117 -24.53 -16.88 -20.41
C ILE A 117 -25.38 -17.86 -21.20
N GLU A 118 -25.26 -19.17 -20.94
CA GLU A 118 -26.06 -20.21 -21.59
C GLU A 118 -27.57 -19.95 -21.40
N THR A 119 -28.01 -19.67 -20.17
CA THR A 119 -29.42 -19.40 -19.90
C THR A 119 -29.94 -18.14 -20.62
N PHE A 120 -29.09 -17.12 -20.81
CA PHE A 120 -29.47 -15.94 -21.59
C PHE A 120 -29.55 -16.25 -23.08
N VAL A 121 -28.61 -17.03 -23.62
CA VAL A 121 -28.62 -17.47 -25.02
C VAL A 121 -29.86 -18.31 -25.30
N GLU A 122 -30.22 -19.25 -24.42
CA GLU A 122 -31.44 -20.05 -24.53
C GLU A 122 -32.70 -19.19 -24.53
N LYS A 123 -32.80 -18.21 -23.62
CA LYS A 123 -33.94 -17.29 -23.57
C LYS A 123 -34.07 -16.46 -24.85
N ILE A 124 -32.96 -16.01 -25.43
CA ILE A 124 -32.97 -15.26 -26.69
C ILE A 124 -33.46 -16.17 -27.83
N ASN A 125 -32.94 -17.39 -27.93
CA ASN A 125 -33.29 -18.33 -29.01
C ASN A 125 -34.72 -18.87 -28.92
N ASN A 126 -35.28 -19.03 -27.72
CA ASN A 126 -36.65 -19.49 -27.49
C ASN A 126 -37.71 -18.36 -27.59
N SER A 127 -37.30 -17.10 -27.80
CA SER A 127 -38.22 -15.95 -27.99
C SER A 127 -38.49 -15.59 -29.45
N LYS A 128 -38.00 -16.39 -30.40
CA LYS A 128 -38.34 -16.36 -31.83
C LYS A 128 -39.33 -17.47 -32.16
#